data_AF-A0A914SC73-F1
#
_entry.id   AF-A0A914SC73-F1
#
_cell.length_a   1.000
_cell.length_b   1.000
_cell.length_c   1.000
_cell.angle_alpha   90.00
_cell.angle_beta   90.00
_cell.angle_gamma   90.00
#
_symmetry.space_group_name_H-M   'P 1'
#
loop_
_entity.id
_entity.type
_entity.pdbx_description
1 polymer ?
#
loop_
_entity_poly.entity_id
_entity_poly.type
_entity_poly.pdbx_seq_one_letter_code
_entity_poly.pdbx_strand_id
1 'polypeptide(L)'
;MWQRTLTGEDPYWQKNYLEYMFQLFDASGDQLIDLAEYIEVLSYFNIGRMEAMPDGSQKMAIDYTKFCSLWDEYFHSKDLNAAGNYLLGYP
;
A
#
# COMPACT_ATOMS: atom_id res chain seq x y z
N MET A 1 -14.26 -8.01 -2.94
CA MET A 1 -13.60 -7.47 -4.14
C MET A 1 -13.58 -5.97 -3.99
N TRP A 2 -12.40 -5.36 -3.97
CA TRP A 2 -12.30 -3.92 -4.14
C TRP A 2 -12.96 -3.57 -5.47
N GLN A 3 -13.92 -2.66 -5.46
CA GLN A 3 -14.83 -2.48 -6.58
C GLN A 3 -15.01 -0.98 -6.81
N ARG A 4 -14.63 -0.53 -8.00
CA ARG A 4 -15.05 0.77 -8.52
C ARG A 4 -16.57 0.76 -8.69
N THR A 5 -17.25 1.63 -7.96
CA THR A 5 -18.67 1.83 -8.15
C THR A 5 -18.92 2.50 -9.50
N LEU A 6 -20.06 2.17 -10.11
CA LEU A 6 -20.49 2.80 -11.36
C LEU A 6 -20.79 4.30 -11.18
N THR A 7 -20.99 4.74 -9.94
CA THR A 7 -21.26 6.13 -9.55
C THR A 7 -19.99 6.96 -9.36
N GLY A 8 -18.80 6.33 -9.36
CA GLY A 8 -17.53 7.01 -9.09
C GLY A 8 -17.30 7.36 -7.61
N GLU A 9 -18.22 6.99 -6.72
CA GLU A 9 -18.07 7.16 -5.27
C GLU A 9 -17.69 5.84 -4.61
N ASP A 10 -16.46 5.74 -4.09
CA ASP A 10 -16.06 4.52 -3.39
C ASP A 10 -16.97 4.26 -2.19
N PRO A 11 -17.44 3.00 -1.99
CA PRO A 11 -18.24 2.62 -0.85
C PRO A 11 -17.55 3.02 0.45
N TYR A 12 -18.34 3.45 1.43
CA TYR A 12 -17.82 3.94 2.72
C TYR A 12 -16.85 2.95 3.39
N TRP A 13 -17.13 1.64 3.30
CA TRP A 13 -16.25 0.62 3.85
C TRP A 13 -14.86 0.55 3.16
N GLN A 14 -14.77 0.85 1.86
CA GLN A 14 -13.48 0.88 1.14
C GLN A 14 -12.65 2.06 1.60
N LYS A 15 -13.25 3.25 1.72
CA LYS A 15 -12.56 4.44 2.23
C LYS A 15 -12.03 4.22 3.64
N ASN A 16 -12.88 3.73 4.55
CA ASN A 16 -12.48 3.44 5.92
C ASN A 16 -11.40 2.35 5.99
N TYR A 17 -11.47 1.32 5.14
CA TYR A 17 -10.45 0.28 5.09
C TYR A 17 -9.12 0.81 4.57
N LEU A 18 -9.14 1.67 3.54
CA LEU A 18 -7.94 2.31 3.00
C LEU A 18 -7.26 3.19 4.04
N GLU A 19 -8.05 4.02 4.74
CA GLU A 19 -7.56 4.87 5.84
C GLU A 19 -6.99 4.03 6.98
N TYR A 20 -7.69 2.97 7.39
CA TYR A 20 -7.22 2.04 8.41
C TYR A 20 -5.89 1.38 8.01
N MET A 21 -5.78 0.92 6.76
CA MET A 21 -4.55 0.31 6.26
C MET A 21 -3.41 1.32 6.25
N PHE A 22 -3.65 2.56 5.82
CA PHE A 22 -2.62 3.60 5.86
C PHE A 22 -2.15 3.86 7.30
N GLN A 23 -3.07 3.99 8.25
CA GLN A 23 -2.75 4.16 9.68
C GLN A 23 -2.04 2.96 10.29
N LEU A 24 -2.30 1.75 9.77
CA LEU A 24 -1.58 0.55 10.19
C LEU A 24 -0.11 0.62 9.79
N PHE A 25 0.18 1.18 8.61
CA PHE A 25 1.54 1.42 8.13
C PHE A 25 2.20 2.62 8.80
N ASP A 26 1.50 3.76 8.94
CA ASP A 26 1.97 4.98 9.59
C ASP A 26 1.90 4.85 11.13
N ALA A 27 2.80 4.04 11.70
CA ALA A 27 2.87 3.79 13.14
C ALA A 27 3.30 5.04 13.93
N SER A 28 4.09 5.93 13.31
CA SER A 28 4.55 7.18 13.90
C SER A 28 3.48 8.28 13.92
N GLY A 29 2.51 8.22 13.00
CA GLY A 29 1.42 9.19 12.86
C GLY A 29 1.85 10.49 12.18
N ASP A 30 2.95 10.48 11.42
CA ASP A 30 3.49 11.66 10.72
C ASP A 30 2.89 11.86 9.32
N GLN A 31 1.92 11.01 8.94
CA GLN A 31 1.28 10.96 7.64
C GLN A 31 2.21 10.56 6.50
N LEU A 32 3.34 9.92 6.81
CA LEU A 32 4.31 9.41 5.85
C LEU A 32 4.74 8.01 6.26
N ILE A 33 4.49 7.03 5.41
CA ILE A 33 4.98 5.67 5.65
C ILE A 33 6.46 5.64 5.28
N ASP A 34 7.32 5.48 6.28
CA ASP A 34 8.74 5.30 6.08
C ASP A 34 9.12 3.83 5.81
N LEU A 35 10.39 3.60 5.48
CA LEU A 35 10.87 2.26 5.17
C LEU A 35 10.81 1.29 6.36
N ALA A 36 11.11 1.77 7.57
CA ALA A 36 11.12 0.93 8.76
C ALA A 36 9.70 0.48 9.13
N GLU A 37 8.76 1.42 9.09
CA GLU A 37 7.32 1.20 9.26
C GLU A 37 6.76 0.21 8.23
N TYR A 38 7.10 0.39 6.96
CA TYR A 38 6.67 -0.51 5.89
C TYR A 38 7.19 -1.94 6.09
N ILE A 39 8.46 -2.10 6.45
CA ILE A 39 9.07 -3.41 6.74
C ILE A 39 8.43 -4.05 7.98
N GLU A 40 8.17 -3.27 9.03
CA GLU A 40 7.57 -3.76 10.25
C GLU A 40 6.18 -4.34 9.98
N VAL A 41 5.33 -3.61 9.26
CA VAL A 41 3.99 -4.10 8.92
C VAL A 41 4.05 -5.35 8.05
N LEU A 42 4.86 -5.37 7.00
CA LEU A 42 5.00 -6.55 6.13
C LEU A 42 5.59 -7.77 6.86
N SER A 43 6.39 -7.55 7.92
CA SER A 43 6.90 -8.64 8.74
C SER A 43 5.78 -9.39 9.49
N TYR A 44 4.69 -8.72 9.88
CA TYR A 44 3.51 -9.39 10.45
C TYR A 44 2.81 -10.29 9.43
N PHE A 45 2.98 -10.02 8.13
CA PHE A 45 2.46 -10.84 7.03
C PHE A 45 3.45 -11.91 6.56
N ASN A 46 4.55 -12.14 7.29
CA ASN A 46 5.65 -13.07 6.93
C ASN A 46 6.34 -12.77 5.59
N ILE A 47 6.24 -11.54 5.09
CA ILE A 47 6.92 -11.12 3.86
C ILE A 47 8.34 -10.69 4.23
N GLY A 48 9.33 -11.26 3.55
CA GLY A 48 10.73 -11.03 3.85
C GLY A 48 11.17 -9.60 3.49
N ARG A 49 12.16 -9.06 4.22
CA ARG A 49 12.72 -7.71 3.97
C ARG A 49 13.24 -7.50 2.53
N MET A 50 13.65 -8.58 1.85
CA MET A 50 14.08 -8.55 0.45
C MET A 50 12.91 -8.48 -0.55
N GLU A 51 11.72 -8.95 -0.17
CA GLU A 51 10.52 -8.94 -1.01
C GLU A 51 9.71 -7.65 -0.87
N ALA A 52 9.93 -6.91 0.22
CA ALA A 52 9.34 -5.60 0.46
C ALA A 52 9.87 -4.50 -0.49
N MET A 53 11.03 -4.70 -1.14
CA MET A 53 11.66 -3.67 -1.97
C MET A 53 12.22 -4.22 -3.30
N PRO A 54 11.58 -3.89 -4.44
CA PRO A 54 12.10 -4.26 -5.76
C PRO A 54 13.39 -3.49 -6.18
N ASP A 55 13.61 -2.28 -5.66
CA ASP A 55 14.64 -1.35 -6.18
C ASP A 55 15.79 -1.05 -5.20
N GLY A 56 15.79 -1.65 -4.00
CA GLY A 56 16.87 -1.47 -3.01
C GLY A 56 17.06 -0.02 -2.51
N SER A 57 16.12 0.87 -2.77
CA SER A 57 16.17 2.28 -2.39
C SER A 57 15.95 2.44 -0.89
N GLN A 58 16.99 2.89 -0.17
CA GLN A 58 16.95 3.13 1.28
C GLN A 58 16.06 4.30 1.72
N LYS A 59 15.40 4.98 0.78
CA LYS A 59 14.53 6.12 1.03
C LYS A 59 13.17 5.86 0.41
N MET A 60 12.32 5.22 1.20
CA MET A 60 10.89 5.11 0.95
C MET A 60 10.20 6.08 1.89
N ALA A 61 9.44 7.01 1.32
CA ALA A 61 8.52 7.87 2.04
C ALA A 61 7.25 7.90 1.20
N ILE A 62 6.22 7.21 1.64
CA ILE A 62 4.92 7.14 0.95
C ILE A 62 3.93 8.01 1.70
N ASP A 63 3.53 9.10 1.06
CA ASP A 63 2.38 9.88 1.53
C ASP A 63 1.05 9.19 1.22
N TYR A 64 -0.02 9.65 1.86
CA TYR A 64 -1.36 9.11 1.66
C TYR A 64 -1.81 9.10 0.19
N THR A 65 -1.43 10.11 -0.60
CA THR A 65 -1.83 10.22 -2.01
C THR A 65 -1.16 9.14 -2.85
N LYS A 66 0.13 8.91 -2.61
CA LYS A 66 0.91 7.86 -3.24
C LYS A 66 0.41 6.48 -2.81
N PHE A 67 0.07 6.30 -1.53
CA PHE A 67 -0.53 5.06 -1.03
C PHE A 67 -1.85 4.74 -1.74
N CYS A 68 -2.77 5.71 -1.84
CA CYS A 68 -4.03 5.55 -2.57
C CYS A 68 -3.80 5.12 -4.03
N SER A 69 -2.80 5.72 -4.69
CA SER A 69 -2.45 5.41 -6.08
C SER A 69 -1.93 3.98 -6.24
N LEU A 70 -1.03 3.55 -5.36
CA LEU A 70 -0.50 2.18 -5.36
C LEU A 70 -1.58 1.16 -5.02
N TRP A 71 -2.50 1.52 -4.12
CA TRP A 71 -3.62 0.67 -3.73
C TRP A 71 -4.62 0.47 -4.88
N ASP A 72 -4.89 1.53 -5.64
CA ASP A 72 -5.71 1.44 -6.85
C ASP A 72 -5.03 0.57 -7.93
N GLU A 73 -3.72 0.74 -8.12
CA GLU A 73 -2.93 -0.14 -9.00
C GLU A 73 -2.99 -1.60 -8.55
N TYR A 74 -2.84 -1.88 -7.25
CA TYR A 74 -2.88 -3.25 -6.72
C TYR A 74 -4.18 -4.00 -7.06
N PHE A 75 -5.34 -3.32 -7.01
CA PHE A 75 -6.63 -3.95 -7.27
C PHE A 75 -7.09 -3.90 -8.74
N HIS A 76 -6.62 -2.93 -9.51
CA HIS A 76 -7.17 -2.68 -10.86
C HIS A 76 -6.15 -2.73 -11.99
N SER A 77 -4.85 -2.71 -11.69
CA SER A 77 -3.83 -2.80 -12.73
C SER A 77 -3.92 -4.13 -13.45
N LYS A 78 -3.73 -4.08 -14.77
CA LYS A 78 -3.54 -5.25 -15.63
C LYS A 78 -2.08 -5.45 -16.01
N ASP A 79 -1.22 -4.49 -15.67
CA ASP A 79 0.21 -4.59 -15.88
C ASP A 79 0.82 -5.42 -14.76
N LEU A 80 1.48 -6.52 -15.12
CA LEU A 80 2.17 -7.42 -14.20
C LEU A 80 3.32 -6.73 -13.47
N ASN A 81 3.87 -5.66 -14.06
CA ASN A 81 5.01 -4.93 -13.51
C ASN A 81 4.62 -3.62 -12.81
N ALA A 82 3.33 -3.35 -12.60
CA ALA A 82 2.88 -2.15 -11.91
C ALA A 82 3.45 -2.10 -10.49
N ALA A 83 3.87 -0.91 -10.05
CA ALA A 83 4.46 -0.72 -8.73
C ALA A 83 3.49 -1.10 -7.60
N GLY A 84 2.20 -0.83 -7.79
CA GLY A 84 1.15 -1.23 -6.86
C GLY A 84 1.07 -2.73 -6.62
N ASN A 85 1.45 -3.60 -7.56
CA ASN A 85 1.41 -5.05 -7.38
C ASN A 85 2.29 -5.53 -6.22
N TYR A 86 3.32 -4.76 -5.88
CA TYR A 86 4.28 -5.05 -4.81
C TYR A 86 3.92 -4.37 -3.48
N LEU A 87 2.78 -3.65 -3.40
CA LEU A 87 2.35 -2.90 -2.21
C LEU A 87 2.14 -3.79 -0.98
N LEU A 88 1.80 -5.07 -1.18
CA LEU A 88 1.59 -6.04 -0.11
C LEU A 88 2.55 -7.24 -0.25
N GLY A 89 3.76 -7.01 -0.78
CA GLY A 89 4.78 -8.03 -1.00
C GLY A 89 4.82 -8.62 -2.40
N TYR A 90 5.89 -9.38 -2.67
CA TYR A 90 6.05 -10.15 -3.91
C TYR A 90 5.15 -11.40 -3.88
N PRO A 91 4.55 -11.82 -5.01
CA PRO A 91 3.89 -13.13 -5.11
C PRO A 91 4.85 -14.31 -4.95
#